data_AF-A0A1Q6EB94-F1
#
_entry.id   AF-A0A1Q6EB94-F1
#
_cell.length_a   1.000
_cell.length_b   1.000
_cell.length_c   1.000
_cell.angle_alpha   90.00
_cell.angle_beta   90.00
_cell.angle_gamma   90.00
#
_symmetry.space_group_name_H-M   'P 1'
#
loop_
_entity.id
_entity.type
_entity.pdbx_description
1 polymer ?
#
loop_
_entity_poly.entity_id
_entity_poly.type
_entity_poly.pdbx_seq_one_letter_code
_entity_poly.pdbx_strand_id
1 'polypeptide(L)'
;MKFSGIIIISACCLSLTSCFTGIESTPRITVKDVNREVPSVNKEADFAARLAPPGMAQWESGRRFLVTDPKLSLLFEKEPAIAPGDVLVFDSLDDEISITGDTVSVLSFHKENGNAAAETLRYKIGVPSSSLSASVTLPMSVDLDMTDNARRILAGNKFYIISPLRVDSELTPVGRGRRYVGVTIRDVAPGNADYPLRVDITDDLGNQSSVAMTVGNARSSTRNFDKLFELSDPRLRYPTITDTAWENIVNSRVAPGMTTVECHLALGAPRDVRKWHNGGSFFESWTCDNGAYLIFIDGLLAEIH
;
A
#
# COMPACT_ATOMS: atom_id res chain seq x y z
N MET A 1 -6.65 -68.48 29.25
CA MET A 1 -7.63 -69.24 28.46
C MET A 1 -8.75 -68.31 28.05
N LYS A 2 -8.96 -68.18 26.74
CA LYS A 2 -10.09 -67.48 26.11
C LYS A 2 -11.37 -68.30 26.33
N PHE A 3 -12.53 -67.66 26.46
CA PHE A 3 -13.71 -68.02 25.66
C PHE A 3 -14.72 -66.86 25.65
N SER A 4 -15.18 -66.56 24.45
CA SER A 4 -16.14 -65.52 24.09
C SER A 4 -17.58 -66.04 24.07
N GLY A 5 -18.54 -65.12 24.23
CA GLY A 5 -19.86 -65.11 23.58
C GLY A 5 -21.01 -65.74 24.37
N ILE A 6 -22.30 -65.39 24.19
CA ILE A 6 -23.01 -64.45 23.29
C ILE A 6 -24.46 -64.36 23.85
N ILE A 7 -25.00 -63.13 23.93
CA ILE A 7 -26.38 -62.62 23.65
C ILE A 7 -27.62 -63.45 24.07
N ILE A 8 -28.64 -62.80 24.70
CA ILE A 8 -30.06 -62.69 24.24
C ILE A 8 -31.06 -62.12 25.30
N ILE A 9 -31.64 -60.95 24.97
CA ILE A 9 -33.06 -60.49 25.03
C ILE A 9 -33.78 -60.35 26.40
N SER A 10 -34.24 -59.14 26.77
CA SER A 10 -35.64 -58.69 26.57
C SER A 10 -35.96 -57.33 27.21
N ALA A 11 -36.95 -56.66 26.63
CA ALA A 11 -37.42 -55.29 26.83
C ALA A 11 -38.12 -55.02 28.17
N CYS A 12 -38.10 -53.75 28.62
CA CYS A 12 -39.35 -53.01 28.90
C CYS A 12 -39.10 -51.49 29.03
N CYS A 13 -39.97 -50.73 28.39
CA CYS A 13 -40.00 -49.28 28.29
C CYS A 13 -40.22 -48.56 29.63
N LEU A 14 -39.56 -47.41 29.83
CA LEU A 14 -40.17 -46.24 30.47
C LEU A 14 -39.60 -44.96 29.84
N SER A 15 -40.52 -44.22 29.24
CA SER A 15 -40.34 -42.97 28.53
C SER A 15 -40.10 -41.83 29.52
N LEU A 16 -39.01 -41.09 29.37
CA LEU A 16 -38.96 -39.68 29.75
C LEU A 16 -38.30 -38.90 28.62
N THR A 17 -39.16 -38.22 27.89
CA THR A 17 -38.87 -37.14 26.95
C THR A 17 -38.11 -36.02 27.65
N SER A 18 -36.87 -35.78 27.25
CA SER A 18 -36.25 -34.46 27.40
C SER A 18 -35.80 -33.98 26.03
N CYS A 19 -36.61 -33.10 25.45
CA CYS A 19 -36.21 -32.24 24.34
C CYS A 19 -35.02 -31.40 24.81
N PHE A 20 -33.79 -31.81 24.49
CA PHE A 20 -32.65 -30.91 24.53
C PHE A 20 -32.73 -30.01 23.29
N THR A 21 -33.53 -28.95 23.37
CA THR A 21 -33.28 -27.75 22.58
C THR A 21 -32.17 -26.99 23.29
N GLY A 22 -30.94 -27.48 23.15
CA GLY A 22 -29.75 -26.70 23.44
C GLY A 22 -29.65 -25.61 22.40
N ILE A 23 -30.32 -24.48 22.64
CA ILE A 23 -29.97 -23.22 22.01
C ILE A 23 -28.60 -22.89 22.60
N GLU A 24 -27.55 -23.40 21.97
CA GLU A 24 -26.20 -22.92 22.17
C GLU A 24 -26.21 -21.49 21.63
N SER A 25 -26.32 -20.55 22.56
CA SER A 25 -26.26 -19.12 22.28
C SER A 25 -24.98 -18.85 21.51
N THR A 26 -25.07 -18.70 20.19
CA THR A 26 -23.99 -18.14 19.39
C THR A 26 -23.60 -16.84 20.07
N PRO A 27 -22.38 -16.72 20.62
CA PRO A 27 -21.97 -15.50 21.28
C PRO A 27 -22.12 -14.38 20.26
N ARG A 28 -22.84 -13.33 20.64
CA ARG A 28 -23.08 -12.18 19.78
C ARG A 28 -21.73 -11.57 19.47
N ILE A 29 -21.16 -11.87 18.29
CA ILE A 29 -19.91 -11.28 17.82
C ILE A 29 -20.13 -9.77 17.82
N THR A 30 -19.54 -9.09 18.80
CA THR A 30 -19.55 -7.64 18.83
C THR A 30 -18.39 -7.14 18.00
N VAL A 31 -18.49 -5.91 17.46
CA VAL A 31 -17.43 -5.26 16.67
C VAL A 31 -16.08 -5.24 17.42
N LYS A 32 -16.09 -5.37 18.75
CA LYS A 32 -14.89 -5.53 19.58
C LYS A 32 -14.20 -6.89 19.46
N ASP A 33 -14.92 -7.97 19.16
CA ASP A 33 -14.37 -9.32 19.05
C ASP A 33 -13.61 -9.52 17.72
N VAL A 34 -13.95 -8.74 16.67
CA VAL A 34 -13.21 -8.69 15.40
C VAL A 34 -11.84 -7.99 15.58
N ASN A 35 -11.69 -7.15 16.60
CA ASN A 35 -10.44 -6.41 16.87
C ASN A 35 -9.51 -7.10 17.88
N ARG A 36 -9.79 -8.37 18.25
CA ARG A 36 -8.86 -9.19 19.03
C ARG A 36 -8.18 -10.22 18.14
N GLU A 37 -7.79 -9.82 16.94
CA GLU A 37 -6.68 -10.48 16.26
C GLU A 37 -5.43 -10.16 17.08
N VAL A 38 -4.77 -11.23 17.58
CA VAL A 38 -3.34 -11.21 17.94
C VAL A 38 -2.64 -10.38 16.88
N PRO A 39 -1.75 -9.41 17.20
CA PRO A 39 -1.13 -8.56 16.20
C PRO A 39 -0.53 -9.48 15.16
N SER A 40 -1.19 -9.61 14.01
CA SER A 40 -0.66 -10.38 12.92
C SER A 40 0.59 -9.60 12.56
N VAL A 41 1.73 -10.28 12.64
CA VAL A 41 2.96 -9.74 12.09
C VAL A 41 2.61 -9.41 10.64
N ASN A 42 2.41 -8.13 10.36
CA ASN A 42 1.95 -7.67 9.06
C ASN A 42 3.13 -7.81 8.13
N LYS A 43 3.24 -8.98 7.50
CA LYS A 43 4.38 -9.38 6.68
C LYS A 43 4.61 -8.39 5.54
N GLU A 44 3.53 -7.80 5.03
CA GLU A 44 3.57 -6.74 4.03
C GLU A 44 4.21 -5.46 4.58
N ALA A 45 3.87 -5.07 5.83
CA ALA A 45 4.49 -3.92 6.49
C ALA A 45 5.97 -4.17 6.82
N ASP A 46 6.32 -5.36 7.31
CA ASP A 46 7.72 -5.75 7.56
C ASP A 46 8.51 -5.76 6.26
N PHE A 47 7.91 -6.25 5.17
CA PHE A 47 8.51 -6.22 3.85
C PHE A 47 8.70 -4.79 3.35
N ALA A 48 7.69 -3.92 3.53
CA ALA A 48 7.76 -2.52 3.15
C ALA A 48 8.84 -1.75 3.92
N ALA A 49 9.07 -2.08 5.19
CA ALA A 49 10.12 -1.47 6.00
C ALA A 49 11.53 -1.69 5.42
N ARG A 50 11.77 -2.79 4.70
CA ARG A 50 13.05 -3.08 4.02
C ARG A 50 13.35 -2.15 2.85
N LEU A 51 12.34 -1.46 2.34
CA LEU A 51 12.46 -0.49 1.25
C LEU A 51 12.87 0.90 1.75
N ALA A 52 12.65 1.19 3.05
CA ALA A 52 12.83 2.51 3.61
C ALA A 52 14.30 2.99 3.51
N PRO A 53 14.54 4.22 3.01
CA PRO A 53 15.88 4.79 3.02
C PRO A 53 16.31 5.15 4.45
N PRO A 54 17.62 5.23 4.71
CA PRO A 54 18.12 5.82 5.95
C PRO A 54 17.76 7.30 6.01
N GLY A 55 17.57 7.80 7.24
CA GLY A 55 17.34 9.22 7.47
C GLY A 55 18.57 10.07 7.12
N MET A 56 18.36 11.38 6.91
CA MET A 56 19.41 12.32 6.50
C MET A 56 20.66 12.31 7.39
N ALA A 57 20.48 12.16 8.71
CA ALA A 57 21.60 12.08 9.66
C ALA A 57 22.48 10.82 9.50
N GLN A 58 22.02 9.84 8.71
CA GLN A 58 22.71 8.57 8.45
C GLN A 58 23.19 8.46 7.00
N TRP A 59 23.14 9.56 6.24
CA TRP A 59 23.63 9.55 4.87
C TRP A 59 25.15 9.42 4.83
N GLU A 60 25.62 8.57 3.92
CA GLU A 60 27.03 8.40 3.61
C GLU A 60 27.38 9.18 2.34
N SER A 61 28.62 9.67 2.29
CA SER A 61 29.17 10.34 1.11
C SER A 61 29.02 9.47 -0.14
N GLY A 62 28.68 10.10 -1.27
CA GLY A 62 28.41 9.43 -2.53
C GLY A 62 26.94 9.10 -2.78
N ARG A 63 26.03 9.30 -1.80
CA ARG A 63 24.58 9.14 -2.02
C ARG A 63 24.08 10.09 -3.11
N ARG A 64 23.23 9.60 -4.01
CA ARG A 64 22.83 10.31 -5.23
C ARG A 64 21.35 10.71 -5.22
N PHE A 65 21.08 11.92 -5.69
CA PHE A 65 19.74 12.52 -5.73
C PHE A 65 19.44 13.05 -7.13
N LEU A 66 18.39 12.51 -7.76
CA LEU A 66 17.88 13.01 -9.03
C LEU A 66 17.01 14.23 -8.80
N VAL A 67 17.32 15.34 -9.46
CA VAL A 67 16.53 16.57 -9.37
C VAL A 67 15.22 16.42 -10.15
N THR A 68 14.10 16.78 -9.53
CA THR A 68 12.77 16.70 -10.16
C THR A 68 12.14 18.07 -10.43
N ASP A 69 12.55 19.12 -9.73
CA ASP A 69 12.06 20.50 -9.93
C ASP A 69 13.24 21.50 -9.83
N PRO A 70 13.37 22.47 -10.75
CA PRO A 70 14.44 23.46 -10.72
C PRO A 70 14.46 24.32 -9.44
N LYS A 71 13.34 24.48 -8.74
CA LYS A 71 13.25 25.24 -7.49
C LYS A 71 14.09 24.66 -6.35
N LEU A 72 14.62 23.44 -6.51
CA LEU A 72 15.65 22.89 -5.64
C LEU A 72 16.85 23.83 -5.51
N SER A 73 17.18 24.61 -6.55
CA SER A 73 18.26 25.61 -6.55
C SER A 73 18.15 26.61 -5.40
N LEU A 74 16.93 26.97 -5.00
CA LEU A 74 16.62 27.96 -3.96
C LEU A 74 16.99 27.51 -2.54
N LEU A 75 17.28 26.22 -2.35
CA LEU A 75 17.70 25.69 -1.05
C LEU A 75 19.17 26.01 -0.75
N PHE A 76 19.99 26.24 -1.77
CA PHE A 76 21.42 26.43 -1.60
C PHE A 76 21.78 27.87 -1.27
N GLU A 77 22.87 28.06 -0.50
CA GLU A 77 23.38 29.39 -0.14
C GLU A 77 23.67 30.28 -1.35
N LYS A 78 24.20 29.66 -2.41
CA LYS A 78 24.37 30.27 -3.73
C LYS A 78 23.59 29.45 -4.74
N GLU A 79 22.64 30.10 -5.40
CA GLU A 79 21.73 29.44 -6.35
C GLU A 79 22.51 28.86 -7.53
N PRO A 80 22.57 27.52 -7.68
CA PRO A 80 23.30 26.89 -8.77
C PRO A 80 22.41 26.72 -10.01
N ALA A 81 23.05 26.59 -11.16
CA ALA A 81 22.37 26.16 -12.39
C ALA A 81 22.05 24.65 -12.32
N ILE A 82 20.82 24.34 -11.93
CA ILE A 82 20.28 22.97 -11.83
C ILE A 82 19.02 22.85 -12.70
N ALA A 83 18.90 21.73 -13.41
CA ALA A 83 17.71 21.36 -14.17
C ALA A 83 17.16 20.00 -13.71
N PRO A 84 15.85 19.72 -13.90
CA PRO A 84 15.31 18.38 -13.76
C PRO A 84 16.10 17.37 -14.58
N GLY A 85 16.42 16.22 -13.98
CA GLY A 85 17.30 15.21 -14.57
C GLY A 85 18.77 15.31 -14.17
N ASP A 86 19.22 16.44 -13.59
CA ASP A 86 20.54 16.52 -12.97
C ASP A 86 20.64 15.60 -11.76
N VAL A 87 21.85 15.10 -11.48
CA VAL A 87 22.15 14.30 -10.29
C VAL A 87 23.05 15.08 -9.36
N LEU A 88 22.62 15.23 -8.11
CA LEU A 88 23.42 15.75 -7.01
C LEU A 88 23.98 14.59 -6.20
N VAL A 89 25.25 14.69 -5.84
CA VAL A 89 25.96 13.71 -5.03
C VAL A 89 26.24 14.35 -3.68
N PHE A 90 25.83 13.69 -2.61
CA PHE A 90 26.04 14.14 -1.25
C PHE A 90 27.50 13.93 -0.83
N ASP A 91 28.11 14.97 -0.28
CA ASP A 91 29.50 14.98 0.17
C ASP A 91 29.60 14.78 1.69
N SER A 92 28.97 15.66 2.46
CA SER A 92 29.06 15.71 3.92
C SER A 92 27.85 16.36 4.57
N LEU A 93 27.68 16.05 5.86
CA LEU A 93 26.77 16.70 6.80
C LEU A 93 27.60 17.20 7.98
N ASP A 94 27.62 18.51 8.19
CA ASP A 94 28.42 19.17 9.21
C ASP A 94 27.52 20.08 10.08
N ASP A 95 27.97 20.40 11.30
CA ASP A 95 27.32 21.40 12.16
C ASP A 95 28.11 22.71 12.11
N GLU A 96 27.42 23.83 11.89
CA GLU A 96 27.98 25.19 11.90
C GLU A 96 27.26 26.10 12.90
N ILE A 97 27.95 27.15 13.34
CA ILE A 97 27.34 28.22 14.14
C ILE A 97 26.79 29.29 13.20
N SER A 98 25.49 29.57 13.30
CA SER A 98 24.81 30.62 12.53
C SER A 98 25.21 32.01 13.02
N ILE A 99 24.82 33.04 12.26
CA ILE A 99 25.00 34.44 12.66
C ILE A 99 24.26 34.82 13.96
N THR A 100 23.24 34.04 14.36
CA THR A 100 22.49 34.22 15.60
C THR A 100 23.10 33.47 16.78
N GLY A 101 24.17 32.70 16.55
CA GLY A 101 24.83 31.87 17.56
C GLY A 101 24.24 30.47 17.71
N ASP A 102 23.19 30.14 16.96
CA ASP A 102 22.54 28.83 16.98
C ASP A 102 23.33 27.81 16.15
N THR A 103 23.32 26.54 16.55
CA THR A 103 23.90 25.46 15.74
C THR A 103 22.93 25.03 14.64
N VAL A 104 23.43 24.98 13.41
CA VAL A 104 22.69 24.59 12.20
C VAL A 104 23.40 23.48 11.45
N SER A 105 22.64 22.63 10.76
CA SER A 105 23.20 21.60 9.88
C SER A 105 23.54 22.20 8.52
N VAL A 106 24.67 21.82 7.96
CA VAL A 106 25.09 22.14 6.60
C VAL A 106 25.27 20.85 5.84
N LEU A 107 24.49 20.69 4.78
CA LEU A 107 24.72 19.64 3.79
C LEU A 107 25.54 20.19 2.64
N SER A 108 26.54 19.42 2.21
CA SER A 108 27.35 19.72 1.03
C SER A 108 27.06 18.72 -0.09
N PHE A 109 26.97 19.23 -1.32
CA PHE A 109 26.77 18.42 -2.52
C PHE A 109 27.64 18.91 -3.67
N HIS A 110 27.85 18.04 -4.65
CA HIS A 110 28.32 18.41 -5.99
C HIS A 110 27.42 17.83 -7.07
N LYS A 111 27.51 18.36 -8.30
CA LYS A 111 26.82 17.76 -9.46
C LYS A 111 27.65 16.59 -9.99
N GLU A 112 27.04 15.42 -10.21
CA GLU A 112 27.72 14.19 -10.66
C GLU A 112 28.52 14.38 -11.96
N ASN A 113 27.94 15.09 -12.93
CA ASN A 113 28.57 15.39 -14.22
C ASN A 113 29.19 16.79 -14.28
N GLY A 114 29.40 17.44 -13.13
CA GLY A 114 30.14 18.70 -13.05
C GLY A 114 31.64 18.47 -13.18
N ASN A 115 32.39 19.45 -13.70
CA ASN A 115 33.85 19.41 -13.59
C ASN A 115 34.24 19.23 -12.11
N ALA A 116 35.22 18.39 -11.76
CA ALA A 116 35.61 18.14 -10.37
C ALA A 116 36.12 19.38 -9.58
N ALA A 117 36.34 20.51 -10.27
CA ALA A 117 36.51 21.84 -9.66
C ALA A 117 35.17 22.55 -9.39
N ALA A 118 34.06 21.81 -9.45
CA ALA A 118 32.70 22.29 -9.35
C ALA A 118 32.44 22.88 -7.97
N GLU A 119 31.70 23.97 -8.00
CA GLU A 119 31.19 24.67 -6.85
C GLU A 119 30.48 23.70 -5.89
N THR A 120 30.99 23.64 -4.65
CA THR A 120 30.32 22.94 -3.55
C THR A 120 28.98 23.62 -3.27
N LEU A 121 27.90 22.87 -3.42
CA LEU A 121 26.55 23.33 -3.17
C LEU A 121 26.22 23.11 -1.70
N ARG A 122 25.94 24.19 -0.97
CA ARG A 122 25.73 24.17 0.47
C ARG A 122 24.28 24.45 0.82
N TYR A 123 23.63 23.54 1.53
CA TYR A 123 22.24 23.67 1.99
C TYR A 123 22.20 23.71 3.52
N LYS A 124 21.68 24.81 4.08
CA LYS A 124 21.54 25.01 5.53
C LYS A 124 20.16 24.61 6.02
N ILE A 125 20.13 23.79 7.07
CA ILE A 125 18.92 23.44 7.82
C ILE A 125 19.04 24.05 9.22
N GLY A 126 18.02 24.82 9.63
CA GLY A 126 18.00 25.62 10.87
C GLY A 126 17.95 24.82 12.19
N VAL A 127 18.45 23.58 12.21
CA VAL A 127 18.58 22.72 13.39
C VAL A 127 19.91 21.98 13.33
N PRO A 128 20.51 21.59 14.47
CA PRO A 128 21.73 20.78 14.47
C PRO A 128 21.47 19.37 13.93
N SER A 129 22.53 18.73 13.45
CA SER A 129 22.50 17.41 12.80
C SER A 129 21.82 16.34 13.67
N SER A 130 22.07 16.39 14.99
CA SER A 130 21.48 15.52 16.00
C SER A 130 19.95 15.64 16.14
N SER A 131 19.36 16.73 15.63
CA SER A 131 17.92 17.00 15.68
C SER A 131 17.21 16.74 14.36
N LEU A 132 17.94 16.29 13.32
CA LEU A 132 17.35 15.93 12.04
C LEU A 132 16.46 14.69 12.17
N SER A 133 15.19 14.84 11.81
CA SER A 133 14.25 13.73 11.76
C SER A 133 14.58 12.79 10.60
N ALA A 134 14.38 11.48 10.82
CA ALA A 134 14.53 10.47 9.78
C ALA A 134 13.57 10.65 8.59
N SER A 135 12.49 11.42 8.77
CA SER A 135 11.53 11.73 7.70
C SER A 135 11.96 12.92 6.83
N VAL A 136 13.00 13.67 7.22
CA VAL A 136 13.53 14.77 6.41
C VAL A 136 14.30 14.18 5.24
N THR A 137 13.90 14.56 4.03
CA THR A 137 14.54 14.18 2.77
C THR A 137 14.95 15.45 2.03
N LEU A 138 15.77 15.32 0.98
CA LEU A 138 16.09 16.45 0.11
C LEU A 138 14.83 16.81 -0.72
N PRO A 139 14.20 17.98 -0.51
CA PRO A 139 12.98 18.35 -1.24
C PRO A 139 13.22 18.38 -2.74
N MET A 140 12.18 18.17 -3.55
CA MET A 140 12.23 18.31 -5.02
C MET A 140 13.30 17.42 -5.69
N SER A 141 13.58 16.27 -5.07
CA SER A 141 14.51 15.27 -5.57
C SER A 141 14.01 13.86 -5.29
N VAL A 142 14.61 12.89 -5.98
CA VAL A 142 14.43 11.45 -5.71
C VAL A 142 15.76 10.87 -5.29
N ASP A 143 15.76 10.16 -4.17
CA ASP A 143 16.90 9.37 -3.69
C ASP A 143 17.12 8.16 -4.62
N LEU A 144 18.24 8.17 -5.36
CA LEU A 144 18.57 7.12 -6.31
C LEU A 144 19.03 5.84 -5.62
N ASP A 145 19.67 5.93 -4.46
CA ASP A 145 20.06 4.76 -3.67
C ASP A 145 18.84 4.03 -3.11
N MET A 146 17.79 4.76 -2.72
CA MET A 146 16.48 4.20 -2.40
C MET A 146 15.87 3.48 -3.62
N THR A 147 15.96 4.10 -4.79
CA THR A 147 15.47 3.53 -6.05
C THR A 147 16.19 2.24 -6.39
N ASP A 148 17.52 2.22 -6.29
CA ASP A 148 18.37 1.06 -6.54
C ASP A 148 18.12 -0.06 -5.51
N ASN A 149 17.95 0.30 -4.24
CA ASN A 149 17.56 -0.64 -3.19
C ASN A 149 16.20 -1.30 -3.48
N ALA A 150 15.20 -0.48 -3.84
CA ALA A 150 13.87 -0.98 -4.19
C ALA A 150 13.94 -1.88 -5.43
N ARG A 151 14.67 -1.49 -6.48
CA ARG A 151 14.89 -2.32 -7.67
C ARG A 151 15.48 -3.67 -7.28
N ARG A 152 16.53 -3.69 -6.46
CA ARG A 152 17.21 -4.91 -6.00
C ARG A 152 16.29 -5.84 -5.21
N ILE A 153 15.38 -5.31 -4.40
CA ILE A 153 14.46 -6.10 -3.57
C ILE A 153 13.25 -6.58 -4.37
N LEU A 154 12.76 -5.77 -5.31
CA LEU A 154 11.47 -5.98 -5.97
C LEU A 154 11.58 -6.63 -7.34
N ALA A 155 12.54 -6.20 -8.17
CA ALA A 155 12.63 -6.65 -9.56
C ALA A 155 12.88 -8.17 -9.63
N GLY A 156 12.18 -8.82 -10.56
CA GLY A 156 12.18 -10.27 -10.74
C GLY A 156 11.25 -11.06 -9.81
N ASN A 157 10.73 -10.43 -8.75
CA ASN A 157 9.82 -11.09 -7.82
C ASN A 157 8.36 -10.99 -8.26
N LYS A 158 7.56 -11.96 -7.80
CA LYS A 158 6.11 -12.03 -8.04
C LYS A 158 5.33 -11.61 -6.80
N PHE A 159 4.31 -10.81 -7.02
CA PHE A 159 3.38 -10.32 -6.00
C PHE A 159 1.96 -10.29 -6.54
N TYR A 160 0.97 -10.00 -5.70
CA TYR A 160 -0.40 -9.79 -6.13
C TYR A 160 -0.74 -8.31 -6.10
N ILE A 161 -1.11 -7.72 -7.23
CA ILE A 161 -1.44 -6.29 -7.26
C ILE A 161 -2.86 -6.04 -6.75
N ILE A 162 -3.05 -5.17 -5.77
CA ILE A 162 -4.39 -4.85 -5.22
C ILE A 162 -4.93 -3.51 -5.71
N SER A 163 -4.04 -2.58 -6.07
CA SER A 163 -4.45 -1.27 -6.59
C SER A 163 -4.78 -1.37 -8.08
N PRO A 164 -5.92 -0.83 -8.56
CA PRO A 164 -6.23 -0.79 -9.98
C PRO A 164 -5.51 0.36 -10.70
N LEU A 165 -5.06 1.40 -9.97
CA LEU A 165 -4.54 2.62 -10.58
C LEU A 165 -3.23 2.34 -11.32
N ARG A 166 -3.16 2.76 -12.58
CA ARG A 166 -1.96 2.69 -13.42
C ARG A 166 -1.49 4.08 -13.81
N VAL A 167 -0.19 4.19 -14.03
CA VAL A 167 0.45 5.45 -14.44
C VAL A 167 1.30 5.25 -15.69
N ASP A 168 1.55 6.34 -16.41
CA ASP A 168 2.53 6.40 -17.50
C ASP A 168 3.96 6.69 -16.98
N SER A 169 4.86 7.00 -17.91
CA SER A 169 6.25 7.37 -17.62
C SER A 169 6.39 8.67 -16.81
N GLU A 170 5.42 9.57 -16.91
CA GLU A 170 5.37 10.85 -16.18
C GLU A 170 4.62 10.72 -14.85
N LEU A 171 4.24 9.50 -14.47
CA LEU A 171 3.46 9.18 -13.27
C LEU A 171 2.02 9.72 -13.30
N THR A 172 1.52 10.06 -14.50
CA THR A 172 0.14 10.51 -14.68
C THR A 172 -0.81 9.32 -14.74
N PRO A 173 -1.97 9.36 -14.04
CA PRO A 173 -2.99 8.32 -14.16
C PRO A 173 -3.46 8.11 -15.60
N VAL A 174 -3.31 6.90 -16.13
CA VAL A 174 -3.72 6.55 -17.51
C VAL A 174 -4.90 5.59 -17.60
N GLY A 175 -5.31 5.00 -16.48
CA GLY A 175 -6.45 4.08 -16.46
C GLY A 175 -6.45 3.14 -15.26
N ARG A 176 -7.36 2.16 -15.32
CA ARG A 176 -7.50 1.10 -14.33
C ARG A 176 -7.08 -0.23 -14.93
N GLY A 177 -6.13 -0.89 -14.27
CA GLY A 177 -5.75 -2.27 -14.53
C GLY A 177 -6.52 -3.25 -13.65
N ARG A 178 -6.29 -4.55 -13.90
CA ARG A 178 -6.80 -5.62 -13.05
C ARG A 178 -6.21 -5.56 -11.64
N ARG A 179 -7.01 -6.01 -10.66
CA ARG A 179 -6.63 -6.13 -9.24
C ARG A 179 -6.74 -7.58 -8.78
N TYR A 180 -6.07 -7.90 -7.68
CA TYR A 180 -5.91 -9.23 -7.07
C TYR A 180 -5.31 -10.30 -8.00
N VAL A 181 -4.59 -9.90 -9.05
CA VAL A 181 -3.91 -10.80 -9.97
C VAL A 181 -2.42 -10.85 -9.70
N GLY A 182 -1.80 -11.97 -10.04
CA GLY A 182 -0.34 -12.12 -9.97
C GLY A 182 0.35 -11.18 -10.96
N VAL A 183 1.39 -10.50 -10.50
CA VAL A 183 2.24 -9.64 -11.32
C VAL A 183 3.71 -9.93 -11.03
N THR A 184 4.55 -9.83 -12.05
CA THR A 184 6.00 -9.81 -11.90
C THR A 184 6.49 -8.37 -11.98
N ILE A 185 7.28 -7.92 -11.01
CA ILE A 185 7.94 -6.61 -11.10
C ILE A 185 9.13 -6.75 -12.04
N ARG A 186 9.14 -5.99 -13.13
CA ARG A 186 10.22 -6.02 -14.13
C ARG A 186 11.36 -5.08 -13.75
N ASP A 187 11.02 -3.87 -13.35
CA ASP A 187 11.97 -2.83 -13.00
C ASP A 187 11.34 -1.84 -12.02
N VAL A 188 12.20 -1.08 -11.36
CA VAL A 188 11.84 0.07 -10.53
C VAL A 188 12.66 1.25 -11.02
N ALA A 189 12.01 2.32 -11.45
CA ALA A 189 12.65 3.53 -11.95
C ALA A 189 12.41 4.71 -10.99
N PRO A 190 13.27 5.74 -11.03
CA PRO A 190 13.02 6.95 -10.26
C PRO A 190 11.76 7.65 -10.78
N GLY A 191 11.00 8.21 -9.85
CA GLY A 191 9.75 8.92 -10.10
C GLY A 191 9.89 10.42 -9.90
N ASN A 192 9.04 10.99 -9.04
CA ASN A 192 9.05 12.40 -8.67
C ASN A 192 9.01 12.59 -7.14
N ALA A 193 8.97 13.83 -6.66
CA ALA A 193 8.98 14.12 -5.23
C ALA A 193 7.78 13.55 -4.44
N ASP A 194 6.62 13.38 -5.08
CA ASP A 194 5.41 12.83 -4.44
C ASP A 194 5.38 11.30 -4.47
N TYR A 195 5.84 10.72 -5.59
CA TYR A 195 5.94 9.29 -5.82
C TYR A 195 7.35 8.97 -6.31
N PRO A 196 8.30 8.72 -5.39
CA PRO A 196 9.70 8.61 -5.75
C PRO A 196 10.02 7.36 -6.57
N LEU A 197 9.13 6.38 -6.63
CA LEU A 197 9.32 5.15 -7.39
C LEU A 197 8.23 4.97 -8.44
N ARG A 198 8.64 4.66 -9.68
CA ARG A 198 7.79 4.02 -10.69
C ARG A 198 8.10 2.53 -10.69
N VAL A 199 7.10 1.69 -10.45
CA VAL A 199 7.25 0.23 -10.46
C VAL A 199 6.63 -0.32 -11.73
N ASP A 200 7.45 -0.89 -12.60
CA ASP A 200 7.03 -1.45 -13.88
C ASP A 200 6.69 -2.93 -13.71
N ILE A 201 5.49 -3.33 -14.10
CA ILE A 201 4.94 -4.66 -13.84
C ILE A 201 4.49 -5.37 -15.12
N THR A 202 4.41 -6.69 -15.06
CA THR A 202 3.74 -7.53 -16.06
C THR A 202 2.75 -8.44 -15.36
N ASP A 203 1.49 -8.39 -15.80
CA ASP A 203 0.42 -9.21 -15.24
C ASP A 203 0.44 -10.65 -15.76
N ASP A 204 -0.43 -11.49 -15.19
CA ASP A 204 -0.57 -12.90 -15.55
C ASP A 204 -1.09 -13.15 -16.99
N LEU A 205 -1.53 -12.11 -17.70
CA LEU A 205 -1.88 -12.16 -19.13
C LEU A 205 -0.77 -11.60 -20.03
N GLY A 206 0.35 -11.16 -19.45
CA GLY A 206 1.47 -10.58 -20.17
C GLY A 206 1.33 -9.08 -20.48
N ASN A 207 0.29 -8.41 -19.97
CA ASN A 207 0.13 -6.97 -20.16
C ASN A 207 1.12 -6.20 -19.29
N GLN A 208 1.72 -5.16 -19.86
CA GLN A 208 2.69 -4.31 -19.20
C GLN A 208 2.03 -3.02 -18.74
N SER A 209 2.34 -2.59 -17.53
CA SER A 209 1.87 -1.31 -16.99
C SER A 209 2.79 -0.88 -15.84
N SER A 210 2.54 0.30 -15.28
CA SER A 210 3.32 0.82 -14.16
C SER A 210 2.43 1.35 -13.05
N VAL A 211 2.97 1.37 -11.84
CA VAL A 211 2.34 2.02 -10.68
C VAL A 211 3.30 2.99 -10.01
N ALA A 212 2.79 4.15 -9.60
CA ALA A 212 3.54 5.06 -8.75
C ALA A 212 3.54 4.53 -7.30
N MET A 213 4.68 4.57 -6.62
CA MET A 213 4.84 4.02 -5.27
C MET A 213 5.57 5.01 -4.37
N THR A 214 5.09 5.11 -3.13
CA THR A 214 5.78 5.82 -2.04
C THR A 214 6.56 4.83 -1.19
N VAL A 215 7.51 5.34 -0.42
CA VAL A 215 8.30 4.56 0.53
C VAL A 215 8.31 5.29 1.88
N GLY A 216 8.42 4.54 2.96
CA GLY A 216 8.51 5.10 4.31
C GLY A 216 7.15 5.39 4.94
N ASN A 217 7.15 6.17 6.02
CA ASN A 217 5.99 6.38 6.89
C ASN A 217 5.57 7.87 6.99
N ALA A 218 6.05 8.71 6.07
CA ALA A 218 5.65 10.10 6.02
C ALA A 218 4.13 10.20 5.78
N ARG A 219 3.51 11.30 6.22
CA ARG A 219 2.07 11.52 6.00
C ARG A 219 1.69 11.53 4.50
N SER A 220 2.64 11.92 3.64
CA SER A 220 2.50 11.87 2.18
C SER A 220 2.64 10.46 1.59
N SER A 221 3.17 9.48 2.34
CA SER A 221 3.38 8.10 1.90
C SER A 221 2.06 7.31 1.83
N THR A 222 1.23 7.65 0.84
CA THR A 222 -0.13 7.11 0.69
C THR A 222 -0.21 5.87 -0.19
N ARG A 223 0.87 5.51 -0.89
CA ARG A 223 0.92 4.40 -1.86
C ARG A 223 2.14 3.52 -1.64
N ASN A 224 2.34 3.10 -0.39
CA ASN A 224 3.39 2.16 -0.01
C ASN A 224 3.10 0.75 -0.56
N PHE A 225 4.11 -0.13 -0.46
CA PHE A 225 4.00 -1.52 -0.92
C PHE A 225 2.74 -2.23 -0.45
N ASP A 226 2.39 -2.14 0.84
CA ASP A 226 1.19 -2.76 1.45
C ASP A 226 -0.15 -2.20 0.93
N LYS A 227 -0.13 -1.07 0.22
CA LYS A 227 -1.30 -0.48 -0.45
C LYS A 227 -1.39 -0.86 -1.93
N LEU A 228 -0.32 -1.38 -2.49
CA LEU A 228 -0.22 -1.71 -3.92
C LEU A 228 -0.15 -3.20 -4.16
N PHE A 229 0.48 -3.95 -3.27
CA PHE A 229 0.82 -5.35 -3.45
C PHE A 229 0.56 -6.17 -2.19
N GLU A 230 0.30 -7.45 -2.39
CA GLU A 230 0.28 -8.48 -1.35
C GLU A 230 1.29 -9.58 -1.65
N LEU A 231 1.82 -10.21 -0.59
CA LEU A 231 2.80 -11.28 -0.69
C LEU A 231 2.17 -12.64 -1.03
N SER A 232 0.88 -12.80 -0.77
CA SER A 232 0.14 -14.06 -0.96
C SER A 232 -1.15 -13.83 -1.73
N ASP A 233 -1.72 -14.89 -2.28
CA ASP A 233 -2.92 -14.83 -3.10
C ASP A 233 -4.14 -14.33 -2.31
N PRO A 234 -4.70 -13.15 -2.64
CA PRO A 234 -5.86 -12.60 -1.96
C PRO A 234 -7.10 -13.49 -2.09
N ARG A 235 -7.22 -14.30 -3.17
CA ARG A 235 -8.36 -15.20 -3.43
C ARG A 235 -8.55 -16.20 -2.29
N LEU A 236 -7.46 -16.63 -1.65
CA LEU A 236 -7.50 -17.65 -0.59
C LEU A 236 -8.28 -17.18 0.66
N ARG A 237 -8.40 -15.86 0.87
CA ARG A 237 -9.20 -15.30 1.98
C ARG A 237 -10.70 -15.31 1.69
N TYR A 238 -11.11 -15.54 0.45
CA TYR A 238 -12.50 -15.44 0.01
C TYR A 238 -12.98 -16.70 -0.73
N PRO A 239 -12.90 -17.90 -0.12
CA PRO A 239 -13.24 -19.15 -0.81
C PRO A 239 -14.73 -19.26 -1.19
N THR A 240 -15.61 -18.46 -0.57
CA THR A 240 -17.06 -18.48 -0.82
C THR A 240 -17.48 -17.60 -2.00
N ILE A 241 -16.63 -16.67 -2.45
CA ILE A 241 -16.92 -15.84 -3.63
C ILE A 241 -16.84 -16.73 -4.87
N THR A 242 -17.88 -16.69 -5.70
CA THR A 242 -17.93 -17.47 -6.95
C THR A 242 -16.91 -16.96 -7.96
N ASP A 243 -16.51 -17.80 -8.92
CA ASP A 243 -15.53 -17.39 -9.94
C ASP A 243 -16.05 -16.24 -10.82
N THR A 244 -17.35 -16.23 -11.13
CA THR A 244 -17.98 -15.13 -11.87
C THR A 244 -17.93 -13.81 -11.11
N ALA A 245 -18.22 -13.82 -9.80
CA ALA A 245 -18.12 -12.63 -8.98
C ALA A 245 -16.66 -12.19 -8.81
N TRP A 246 -15.73 -13.15 -8.68
CA TRP A 246 -14.30 -12.85 -8.60
C TRP A 246 -13.76 -12.20 -9.88
N GLU A 247 -14.17 -12.69 -11.05
CA GLU A 247 -13.80 -12.10 -12.33
C GLU A 247 -14.30 -10.64 -12.43
N ASN A 248 -15.51 -10.35 -11.94
CA ASN A 248 -15.98 -8.97 -11.83
C ASN A 248 -15.09 -8.12 -10.91
N ILE A 249 -14.75 -8.64 -9.72
CA ILE A 249 -13.87 -7.97 -8.75
C ILE A 249 -12.50 -7.66 -9.36
N VAL A 250 -11.87 -8.64 -10.00
CA VAL A 250 -10.57 -8.51 -10.67
C VAL A 250 -10.59 -7.37 -11.69
N ASN A 251 -11.70 -7.23 -12.43
CA ASN A 251 -11.88 -6.20 -13.44
C ASN A 251 -12.47 -4.88 -12.90
N SER A 252 -12.58 -4.71 -11.57
CA SER A 252 -13.23 -3.56 -10.91
C SER A 252 -14.66 -3.30 -11.40
N ARG A 253 -15.43 -4.37 -11.65
CA ARG A 253 -16.82 -4.34 -12.08
C ARG A 253 -17.73 -4.88 -10.98
N VAL A 254 -18.99 -4.48 -11.03
CA VAL A 254 -20.05 -4.98 -10.15
C VAL A 254 -21.24 -5.44 -11.01
N ALA A 255 -22.02 -6.37 -10.48
CA ALA A 255 -23.16 -6.96 -11.17
C ALA A 255 -24.29 -7.25 -10.16
N PRO A 256 -25.56 -7.22 -10.59
CA PRO A 256 -26.69 -7.58 -9.74
C PRO A 256 -26.50 -8.95 -9.08
N GLY A 257 -26.90 -9.06 -7.83
CA GLY A 257 -26.71 -10.25 -6.99
C GLY A 257 -25.37 -10.31 -6.25
N MET A 258 -24.41 -9.41 -6.53
CA MET A 258 -23.18 -9.32 -5.74
C MET A 258 -23.47 -8.79 -4.33
N THR A 259 -22.77 -9.33 -3.34
CA THR A 259 -22.84 -8.86 -1.95
C THR A 259 -22.13 -7.51 -1.77
N THR A 260 -22.40 -6.84 -0.65
CA THR A 260 -21.66 -5.63 -0.26
C THR A 260 -20.15 -5.87 -0.14
N VAL A 261 -19.72 -7.04 0.36
CA VAL A 261 -18.30 -7.41 0.45
C VAL A 261 -17.68 -7.51 -0.94
N GLU A 262 -18.33 -8.21 -1.87
CA GLU A 262 -17.85 -8.33 -3.26
C GLU A 262 -17.78 -6.95 -3.95
N CYS A 263 -18.77 -6.08 -3.74
CA CYS A 263 -18.75 -4.72 -4.27
C CYS A 263 -17.64 -3.86 -3.66
N HIS A 264 -17.36 -4.02 -2.36
CA HIS A 264 -16.25 -3.34 -1.69
C HIS A 264 -14.89 -3.79 -2.23
N LEU A 265 -14.70 -5.10 -2.48
CA LEU A 265 -13.49 -5.61 -3.12
C LEU A 265 -13.33 -5.08 -4.55
N ALA A 266 -14.43 -4.98 -5.30
CA ALA A 266 -14.41 -4.49 -6.69
C ALA A 266 -14.10 -2.99 -6.80
N LEU A 267 -14.73 -2.16 -5.96
CA LEU A 267 -14.70 -0.69 -6.12
C LEU A 267 -13.89 0.05 -5.05
N GLY A 268 -13.68 -0.57 -3.89
CA GLY A 268 -13.13 0.06 -2.69
C GLY A 268 -14.24 0.59 -1.75
N ALA A 269 -13.82 1.37 -0.75
CA ALA A 269 -14.75 2.00 0.16
C ALA A 269 -15.65 3.02 -0.56
N PRO A 270 -16.97 3.02 -0.33
CA PRO A 270 -17.85 4.06 -0.83
C PRO A 270 -17.56 5.39 -0.13
N ARG A 271 -17.84 6.49 -0.84
CA ARG A 271 -17.73 7.86 -0.32
C ARG A 271 -18.87 8.19 0.65
N ASP A 272 -20.08 7.76 0.32
CA ASP A 272 -21.28 7.94 1.14
C ASP A 272 -22.10 6.65 1.17
N VAL A 273 -22.70 6.37 2.31
CA VAL A 273 -23.56 5.19 2.54
C VAL A 273 -24.83 5.63 3.25
N ARG A 274 -25.99 5.33 2.65
CA ARG A 274 -27.31 5.59 3.24
C ARG A 274 -28.05 4.29 3.46
N LYS A 275 -28.75 4.19 4.59
CA LYS A 275 -29.45 2.98 5.02
C LYS A 275 -30.87 3.33 5.43
N TRP A 276 -31.85 2.54 4.97
CA TRP A 276 -33.24 2.72 5.36
C TRP A 276 -33.99 1.40 5.34
N HIS A 277 -35.17 1.40 5.97
CA HIS A 277 -36.08 0.26 5.98
C HIS A 277 -37.36 0.62 5.25
N ASN A 278 -37.88 -0.30 4.45
CA ASN A 278 -39.20 -0.17 3.83
C ASN A 278 -39.84 -1.54 3.70
N GLY A 279 -41.08 -1.69 4.18
CA GLY A 279 -41.87 -2.91 3.96
C GLY A 279 -41.23 -4.22 4.45
N GLY A 280 -40.39 -4.17 5.49
CA GLY A 280 -39.71 -5.35 6.03
C GLY A 280 -38.35 -5.67 5.38
N SER A 281 -38.03 -5.04 4.25
CA SER A 281 -36.71 -5.15 3.62
C SER A 281 -35.77 -4.04 4.11
N PHE A 282 -34.48 -4.38 4.11
CA PHE A 282 -33.38 -3.46 4.39
C PHE A 282 -32.77 -2.97 3.08
N PHE A 283 -32.63 -1.65 2.96
CA PHE A 283 -32.04 -1.01 1.81
C PHE A 283 -30.76 -0.27 2.19
N GLU A 284 -29.79 -0.31 1.28
CA GLU A 284 -28.54 0.41 1.41
C GLU A 284 -28.15 1.02 0.07
N SER A 285 -27.74 2.29 0.03
CA SER A 285 -27.22 2.93 -1.19
C SER A 285 -25.85 3.51 -1.00
N TRP A 286 -24.99 3.32 -2.02
CA TRP A 286 -23.59 3.73 -2.02
C TRP A 286 -23.33 4.75 -3.11
N THR A 287 -22.60 5.81 -2.79
CA THR A 287 -21.96 6.67 -3.78
C THR A 287 -20.47 6.36 -3.82
N CYS A 288 -19.97 5.85 -4.93
CA CYS A 288 -18.58 5.44 -5.09
C CYS A 288 -17.70 6.55 -5.67
N ASP A 289 -16.38 6.45 -5.47
CA ASP A 289 -15.46 7.49 -5.94
C ASP A 289 -15.37 7.62 -7.46
N ASN A 290 -15.61 6.51 -8.16
CA ASN A 290 -15.68 6.46 -9.62
C ASN A 290 -17.01 7.00 -10.18
N GLY A 291 -17.90 7.53 -9.34
CA GLY A 291 -19.20 8.05 -9.74
C GLY A 291 -20.33 7.01 -9.80
N ALA A 292 -20.04 5.73 -9.61
CA ALA A 292 -21.07 4.69 -9.57
C ALA A 292 -21.99 4.87 -8.36
N TYR A 293 -23.28 4.62 -8.57
CA TYR A 293 -24.29 4.60 -7.52
C TYR A 293 -24.93 3.22 -7.43
N LEU A 294 -24.82 2.59 -6.26
CA LEU A 294 -25.27 1.21 -6.05
C LEU A 294 -26.45 1.18 -5.09
N ILE A 295 -27.46 0.37 -5.36
CA ILE A 295 -28.58 0.11 -4.44
C ILE A 295 -28.59 -1.38 -4.08
N PHE A 296 -28.57 -1.66 -2.79
CA PHE A 296 -28.64 -2.99 -2.22
C PHE A 296 -29.99 -3.21 -1.55
N ILE A 297 -30.51 -4.44 -1.69
CA ILE A 297 -31.69 -4.93 -0.99
C ILE A 297 -31.28 -6.19 -0.24
N ASP A 298 -31.47 -6.19 1.07
CA ASP A 298 -31.15 -7.31 1.96
C ASP A 298 -29.70 -7.82 1.78
N GLY A 299 -28.77 -6.89 1.50
CA GLY A 299 -27.33 -7.15 1.36
C GLY A 299 -26.84 -7.55 -0.04
N LEU A 300 -27.74 -7.64 -1.02
CA LEU A 300 -27.42 -7.97 -2.41
C LEU A 300 -27.64 -6.76 -3.33
N LEU A 301 -26.73 -6.57 -4.28
CA LEU A 301 -26.79 -5.50 -5.25
C LEU A 301 -28.00 -5.70 -6.17
N ALA A 302 -28.94 -4.76 -6.15
CA ALA A 302 -30.15 -4.79 -6.96
C ALA A 302 -30.03 -3.89 -8.20
N GLU A 303 -29.49 -2.67 -8.03
CA GLU A 303 -29.39 -1.67 -9.11
C GLU A 303 -28.02 -0.97 -9.13
N ILE A 304 -27.61 -0.58 -10.34
CA ILE A 304 -26.36 0.13 -10.63
C ILE A 304 -26.71 1.32 -11.51
N HIS A 305 -26.32 2.53 -11.11
CA HIS A 305 -26.51 3.78 -11.84
C HIS A 305 -25.17 4.49 -12.07
#